data_AF-A0A9W6M9U4-F1
#
_entry.id   AF-A0A9W6M9U4-F1
#
_cell.length_a   1.000
_cell.length_b   1.000
_cell.length_c   1.000
_cell.angle_alpha   90.00
_cell.angle_beta   90.00
_cell.angle_gamma   90.00
#
_symmetry.space_group_name_H-M   'P 1'
#
loop_
_entity.id
_entity.type
_entity.pdbx_description
1 polymer ?
#
loop_
_entity_poly.entity_id
_entity_poly.type
_entity_poly.pdbx_seq_one_letter_code
_entity_poly.pdbx_strand_id
1 'polypeptide(L)'
;MTAPSQQESKPDMSLLIRGSLWIAIGALIAAALVCVVWVLIGDQEGLIGRAFLTILLLAGFAGIAILEASLAPNRPDWLALLSMVSWIIALLVGAVKIWLPEDQRYGYGYFDPAERFWFLILAIGVLQLALLHVRLFTKASQRYVTTFTRVITILTQVFLAGLVGLLVFFLTFPRSFEYADLYWRIVVALAILTAVGTTLIPLLNALFAPKKPKPARPVSAAAQLAPWPMFADGVTPLPALHDGSPDWNAYYTGVPTPQLEWNYDPQTHVGAPQAAMAPSAPPGPPVHVTEQSGADAPVQPTTPAFPPAPPAPPAPPVPPVSPAPPAPPAPSAPSTDDTAPEPPR
;
A
#
# COMPACT_ATOMS: atom_id res chain seq x y z
N MET A 1 19.50 23.63 53.20
CA MET A 1 19.03 22.31 52.71
C MET A 1 19.36 22.24 51.23
N THR A 2 20.49 21.61 50.90
CA THR A 2 20.99 21.43 49.54
C THR A 2 20.56 20.05 49.06
N ALA A 3 19.73 19.99 48.02
CA ALA A 3 19.40 18.73 47.36
C ALA A 3 20.58 18.31 46.46
N PRO A 4 20.97 17.02 46.41
CA PRO A 4 21.93 16.56 45.43
C PRO A 4 21.24 16.47 44.05
N SER A 5 21.78 17.18 43.08
CA SER A 5 21.43 17.08 41.67
C SER A 5 21.71 15.67 41.16
N GLN A 6 20.69 15.04 40.57
CA GLN A 6 20.85 13.77 39.89
C GLN A 6 21.75 13.94 38.67
N GLN A 7 22.86 13.19 38.64
CA GLN A 7 23.67 12.99 37.44
C GLN A 7 22.92 12.06 36.49
N GLU A 8 22.40 12.64 35.42
CA GLU A 8 21.89 11.90 34.26
C GLU A 8 23.08 11.22 33.56
N SER A 9 23.20 9.90 33.74
CA SER A 9 24.19 9.07 33.05
C SER A 9 23.85 9.01 31.56
N LYS A 10 24.66 9.70 30.75
CA LYS A 10 24.63 9.60 29.28
C LYS A 10 25.04 8.16 28.91
N PRO A 11 24.20 7.38 28.23
CA PRO A 11 24.48 5.96 28.05
C PRO A 11 25.68 5.77 27.12
N ASP A 12 26.51 4.79 27.49
CA ASP A 12 27.70 4.26 26.82
C ASP A 12 27.43 3.67 25.42
N MET A 13 26.78 4.43 24.52
CA MET A 13 26.47 4.01 23.15
C MET A 13 27.73 3.62 22.36
N SER A 14 28.89 4.24 22.64
CA SER A 14 30.17 3.92 22.02
C SER A 14 30.68 2.53 22.43
N LEU A 15 30.45 2.12 23.67
CA LEU A 15 30.88 0.81 24.19
C LEU A 15 30.02 -0.33 23.65
N LEU A 16 28.71 -0.11 23.45
CA LEU A 16 27.81 -1.09 22.83
C LEU A 16 28.10 -1.27 21.33
N ILE A 17 28.40 -0.20 20.61
CA ILE A 17 28.75 -0.27 19.18
C ILE A 17 30.12 -0.93 18.99
N ARG A 18 31.10 -0.59 19.83
CA ARG A 18 32.42 -1.26 19.80
C ARG A 18 32.33 -2.71 20.23
N GLY A 19 31.54 -3.02 21.25
CA GLY A 19 31.30 -4.39 21.73
C GLY A 19 30.64 -5.26 20.67
N SER A 20 29.60 -4.76 20.01
CA SER A 20 28.93 -5.49 18.91
C SER A 20 29.85 -5.70 17.71
N LEU A 21 30.73 -4.73 17.40
CA LEU A 21 31.73 -4.88 16.33
C LEU A 21 32.76 -5.98 16.66
N TRP A 22 33.26 -6.02 17.89
CA TRP A 22 34.19 -7.07 18.34
C TRP A 22 33.55 -8.46 18.34
N ILE A 23 32.28 -8.57 18.75
CA ILE A 23 31.53 -9.82 18.70
C ILE A 23 31.31 -10.27 17.25
N ALA A 24 31.02 -9.36 16.33
CA ALA A 24 30.84 -9.67 14.92
C ALA A 24 32.15 -10.19 14.29
N ILE A 25 33.28 -9.54 14.56
CA ILE A 25 34.60 -9.97 14.07
C ILE A 25 34.95 -11.35 14.67
N GLY A 26 34.72 -11.54 15.97
CA GLY A 26 34.97 -12.82 16.64
C GLY A 26 34.12 -13.96 16.09
N ALA A 27 32.83 -13.72 15.82
CA ALA A 27 31.93 -14.70 15.21
C ALA A 27 32.36 -15.06 13.78
N LEU A 28 32.83 -14.08 13.00
CA LEU A 28 33.32 -14.30 11.64
C LEU A 28 34.59 -15.18 11.62
N ILE A 29 35.53 -14.92 12.53
CA ILE A 29 36.74 -15.73 12.67
C ILE A 29 36.40 -17.15 13.14
N ALA A 30 35.50 -17.29 14.12
CA ALA A 30 35.07 -18.59 14.61
C ALA A 30 34.38 -19.41 13.50
N ALA A 31 33.52 -18.79 12.68
CA ALA A 31 32.88 -19.43 11.55
C ALA A 31 33.91 -19.93 10.51
N ALA A 32 34.94 -19.14 10.22
CA ALA A 32 36.02 -19.54 9.32
C ALA A 32 36.82 -20.73 9.86
N LEU A 33 37.13 -20.73 11.17
CA LEU A 33 37.84 -21.84 11.82
C LEU A 33 37.01 -23.12 11.83
N VAL A 34 35.71 -23.03 12.11
CA VAL A 34 34.79 -24.18 12.01
C VAL A 34 34.80 -24.74 10.60
N CYS A 35 34.79 -23.88 9.57
CA CYS A 35 34.86 -24.28 8.16
C CYS A 35 36.16 -25.04 7.84
N VAL A 36 37.31 -24.55 8.30
CA VAL A 36 38.63 -25.19 8.10
C VAL A 36 38.73 -26.54 8.83
N VAL A 37 38.28 -26.60 10.09
CA VAL A 37 38.27 -27.83 10.90
C VAL A 37 37.40 -28.91 10.24
N TRP A 38 36.29 -28.51 9.65
CA TRP A 38 35.38 -29.41 8.95
C TRP A 38 36.00 -30.06 7.71
N VAL A 39 36.75 -29.28 6.94
CA VAL A 39 37.47 -29.75 5.76
C VAL A 39 38.54 -30.78 6.13
N LEU A 40 39.13 -30.66 7.33
CA LEU A 40 40.25 -31.51 7.75
C LEU A 40 39.84 -32.82 8.43
N ILE A 41 38.60 -32.95 8.95
CA ILE A 41 38.19 -34.06 9.84
C ILE A 41 37.05 -34.93 9.27
N GLY A 42 36.37 -34.50 8.19
CA GLY A 42 35.16 -35.14 7.68
C GLY A 42 35.34 -36.47 6.92
N ASP A 43 35.67 -37.57 7.62
CA ASP A 43 35.77 -38.93 7.03
C ASP A 43 34.51 -39.80 7.27
N GLN A 44 33.50 -39.30 8.00
CA GLN A 44 32.27 -40.05 8.28
C GLN A 44 31.10 -39.64 7.39
N GLU A 45 31.02 -40.22 6.18
CA GLU A 45 29.85 -40.27 5.25
C GLU A 45 28.89 -39.05 5.27
N GLY A 46 29.41 -37.82 5.41
CA GLY A 46 28.60 -36.60 5.50
C GLY A 46 27.65 -36.50 6.70
N LEU A 47 27.69 -37.39 7.69
CA LEU A 47 26.74 -37.40 8.83
C LEU A 47 27.02 -36.25 9.80
N ILE A 48 28.29 -36.03 10.14
CA ILE A 48 28.75 -34.79 10.83
C ILE A 48 28.39 -33.55 10.00
N GLY A 49 28.46 -33.71 8.67
CA GLY A 49 28.06 -32.75 7.64
C GLY A 49 26.66 -32.18 7.86
N ARG A 50 25.70 -33.11 7.86
CA ARG A 50 24.27 -32.83 7.97
C ARG A 50 23.88 -32.32 9.35
N ALA A 51 24.48 -32.84 10.42
CA ALA A 51 24.22 -32.39 11.78
C ALA A 51 24.59 -30.91 11.97
N PHE A 52 25.78 -30.50 11.52
CA PHE A 52 26.21 -29.10 11.61
C PHE A 52 25.35 -28.17 10.72
N LEU A 53 25.03 -28.59 9.50
CA LEU A 53 24.15 -27.82 8.61
C LEU A 53 22.75 -27.61 9.22
N THR A 54 22.26 -28.59 9.99
CA THR A 54 21.01 -28.47 10.76
C THR A 54 21.13 -27.41 11.85
N ILE A 55 22.24 -27.38 12.60
CA ILE A 55 22.50 -26.33 13.60
C ILE A 55 22.55 -24.96 12.92
N LEU A 56 23.24 -24.82 11.79
CA LEU A 56 23.33 -23.57 11.03
C LEU A 56 21.94 -23.13 10.53
N LEU A 57 21.14 -24.06 10.02
CA LEU A 57 19.76 -23.79 9.61
C LEU A 57 18.90 -23.26 10.77
N LEU A 58 18.98 -23.91 11.94
CA LEU A 58 18.26 -23.48 13.15
C LEU A 58 18.75 -22.11 13.65
N ALA A 59 20.06 -21.87 13.63
CA ALA A 59 20.65 -20.59 14.02
C ALA A 59 20.22 -19.46 13.07
N GLY A 60 20.22 -19.71 11.76
CA GLY A 60 19.73 -18.77 10.75
C GLY A 60 18.26 -18.42 10.95
N PHE A 61 17.41 -19.43 11.17
CA PHE A 61 16.00 -19.19 11.50
C PHE A 61 15.82 -18.41 12.80
N ALA A 62 16.54 -18.76 13.87
CA ALA A 62 16.45 -18.05 15.15
C ALA A 62 16.87 -16.59 15.01
N GLY A 63 17.95 -16.31 14.26
CA GLY A 63 18.38 -14.95 13.95
C GLY A 63 17.31 -14.14 13.22
N ILE A 64 16.65 -14.74 12.23
CA ILE A 64 15.58 -14.07 11.48
C ILE A 64 14.32 -13.89 12.32
N ALA A 65 13.97 -14.86 13.17
CA ALA A 65 12.84 -14.74 14.09
C ALA A 65 13.04 -13.59 15.09
N ILE A 66 14.26 -13.42 15.62
CA ILE A 66 14.62 -12.28 16.47
C ILE A 66 14.54 -10.96 15.68
N LEU A 67 15.05 -10.95 14.44
CA LEU A 67 14.97 -9.77 13.57
C LEU A 67 13.52 -9.38 13.32
N GLU A 68 12.64 -10.31 12.96
CA GLU A 68 11.22 -10.02 12.78
C GLU A 68 10.53 -9.55 14.06
N ALA A 69 10.85 -10.14 15.23
CA ALA A 69 10.32 -9.70 16.51
C ALA A 69 10.71 -8.24 16.81
N SER A 70 11.93 -7.84 16.45
CA SER A 70 12.41 -6.47 16.63
C SER A 70 11.76 -5.44 15.69
N LEU A 71 11.26 -5.87 14.52
CA LEU A 71 10.54 -5.02 13.56
C LEU A 71 9.03 -4.94 13.82
N ALA A 72 8.52 -5.60 14.87
CA ALA A 72 7.10 -5.79 15.11
C ALA A 72 6.30 -4.68 15.86
N PRO A 73 6.80 -3.50 16.29
CA PRO A 73 6.03 -2.64 17.20
C PRO A 73 4.63 -2.18 16.71
N ASN A 74 4.30 -2.31 15.43
CA ASN A 74 3.02 -1.86 14.85
C ASN A 74 2.43 -2.81 13.77
N ARG A 75 2.72 -4.12 13.80
CA ARG A 75 2.19 -5.06 12.79
C ARG A 75 0.94 -5.79 13.29
N PRO A 76 -0.08 -6.04 12.43
CA PRO A 76 -1.25 -6.81 12.82
C PRO A 76 -0.88 -8.28 13.08
N ASP A 77 -1.39 -8.86 14.17
CA ASP A 77 -1.02 -10.19 14.69
C ASP A 77 -1.15 -11.32 13.66
N TRP A 78 -2.18 -11.27 12.81
CA TRP A 78 -2.37 -12.25 11.73
C TRP A 78 -1.17 -12.31 10.75
N LEU A 79 -0.55 -11.16 10.44
CA LEU A 79 0.62 -11.13 9.56
C LEU A 79 1.86 -11.70 10.26
N ALA A 80 1.97 -11.55 11.59
CA ALA A 80 3.03 -12.18 12.36
C ALA A 80 2.86 -13.70 12.36
N LEU A 81 1.64 -14.20 12.54
CA LEU A 81 1.30 -15.63 12.42
C LEU A 81 1.66 -16.20 11.04
N LEU A 82 1.25 -15.55 9.95
CA LEU A 82 1.60 -15.99 8.59
C LEU A 82 3.11 -16.01 8.36
N SER A 83 3.83 -15.02 8.89
CA SER A 83 5.28 -14.97 8.78
C SER A 83 5.96 -16.09 9.56
N MET A 84 5.50 -16.34 10.78
CA MET A 84 5.98 -17.45 11.61
C MET A 84 5.75 -18.80 10.92
N VAL A 85 4.56 -19.03 10.37
CA VAL A 85 4.22 -20.25 9.61
C VAL A 85 5.13 -20.40 8.39
N SER A 86 5.34 -19.32 7.62
CA SER A 86 6.25 -19.32 6.48
C SER A 86 7.68 -19.71 6.86
N TRP A 87 8.20 -19.17 7.98
CA TRP A 87 9.54 -19.53 8.46
C TRP A 87 9.63 -20.97 8.96
N ILE A 88 8.56 -21.49 9.59
CA ILE A 88 8.48 -22.91 9.96
C ILE A 88 8.50 -23.80 8.71
N ILE A 89 7.77 -23.44 7.66
CA ILE A 89 7.81 -24.17 6.38
C ILE A 89 9.21 -24.11 5.78
N ALA A 90 9.87 -22.95 5.78
CA ALA A 90 11.25 -22.82 5.29
C ALA A 90 12.24 -23.71 6.08
N LEU A 91 12.09 -23.81 7.40
CA LEU A 91 12.86 -24.73 8.24
C LEU A 91 12.61 -26.18 7.85
N LEU A 92 11.35 -26.59 7.67
CA LEU A 92 11.00 -27.95 7.29
C LEU A 92 11.59 -28.30 5.92
N VAL A 93 11.49 -27.41 4.93
CA VAL A 93 12.10 -27.58 3.61
C VAL A 93 13.62 -27.71 3.73
N GLY A 94 14.26 -26.86 4.52
CA GLY A 94 15.69 -26.93 4.81
C GLY A 94 16.07 -28.27 5.44
N ALA A 95 15.39 -28.70 6.49
CA ALA A 95 15.64 -29.97 7.17
C ALA A 95 15.49 -31.15 6.21
N VAL A 96 14.40 -31.19 5.42
CA VAL A 96 14.21 -32.23 4.40
C VAL A 96 15.38 -32.25 3.41
N LYS A 97 15.84 -31.08 2.91
CA LYS A 97 16.95 -30.98 1.95
C LYS A 97 18.30 -31.46 2.51
N ILE A 98 18.55 -31.22 3.80
CA ILE A 98 19.78 -31.66 4.49
C ILE A 98 19.80 -33.18 4.63
N TRP A 99 18.65 -33.77 4.95
CA TRP A 99 18.55 -35.19 5.30
C TRP A 99 18.20 -36.10 4.12
N LEU A 100 17.73 -35.55 2.99
CA LEU A 100 17.44 -36.34 1.80
C LEU A 100 18.74 -37.01 1.28
N PRO A 101 18.74 -38.33 1.02
CA PRO A 101 19.91 -39.02 0.51
C PRO A 101 20.46 -38.37 -0.76
N GLU A 102 21.78 -38.41 -0.92
CA GLU A 102 22.43 -38.04 -2.18
C GLU A 102 22.34 -39.24 -3.10
N ASP A 103 21.51 -39.16 -4.13
CA ASP A 103 21.43 -40.19 -5.16
C ASP A 103 22.73 -40.16 -5.97
N GLN A 104 23.73 -40.94 -5.54
CA GLN A 104 25.00 -41.13 -6.26
C GLN A 104 24.82 -41.86 -7.61
N ARG A 105 23.59 -42.13 -8.03
CA ARG A 105 23.29 -43.06 -9.13
C ARG A 105 23.62 -42.51 -10.53
N TYR A 106 23.82 -41.19 -10.66
CA TYR A 106 24.21 -40.55 -11.92
C TYR A 106 25.42 -39.63 -11.71
N GLY A 107 26.61 -40.15 -11.99
CA GLY A 107 27.91 -39.58 -11.65
C GLY A 107 28.33 -38.29 -12.38
N TYR A 108 27.61 -37.19 -12.15
CA TYR A 108 28.08 -35.82 -12.45
C TYR A 108 28.07 -34.99 -11.15
N GLY A 109 28.90 -35.40 -10.21
CA GLY A 109 28.92 -34.98 -8.80
C GLY A 109 29.63 -33.67 -8.48
N TYR A 110 29.31 -32.57 -9.17
CA TYR A 110 29.81 -31.23 -8.75
C TYR A 110 28.70 -30.19 -8.47
N PHE A 111 27.43 -30.49 -8.77
CA PHE A 111 26.33 -29.51 -8.62
C PHE A 111 25.24 -29.86 -7.59
N ASP A 112 25.24 -31.04 -6.96
CA ASP A 112 24.14 -31.48 -6.07
C ASP A 112 23.95 -30.61 -4.80
N PRO A 113 25.01 -30.20 -4.06
CA PRO A 113 24.84 -29.36 -2.86
C PRO A 113 24.41 -27.92 -3.21
N ALA A 114 24.98 -27.35 -4.26
CA ALA A 114 24.69 -25.99 -4.70
C ALA A 114 23.26 -25.88 -5.26
N GLU A 115 22.81 -26.88 -6.02
CA GLU A 115 21.44 -26.95 -6.53
C GLU A 115 20.41 -27.05 -5.39
N ARG A 116 20.65 -27.91 -4.39
CA ARG A 116 19.78 -28.01 -3.19
C ARG A 116 19.70 -26.68 -2.43
N PHE A 117 20.83 -26.00 -2.28
CA PHE A 117 20.90 -24.69 -1.66
C PHE A 117 20.12 -23.64 -2.47
N TRP A 118 20.26 -23.62 -3.80
CA TRP A 118 19.51 -22.72 -4.67
C TRP A 118 18.00 -22.99 -4.60
N PHE A 119 17.56 -24.24 -4.58
CA PHE A 119 16.15 -24.57 -4.40
C PHE A 119 15.62 -24.16 -3.02
N LEU A 120 16.44 -24.25 -1.96
CA LEU A 120 16.09 -23.72 -0.65
C LEU A 120 15.90 -22.20 -0.70
N ILE A 121 16.84 -21.47 -1.31
CA ILE A 121 16.71 -20.02 -1.50
C ILE A 121 15.45 -19.68 -2.31
N LEU A 122 15.18 -20.41 -3.40
CA LEU A 122 13.99 -20.20 -4.21
C LEU A 122 12.71 -20.49 -3.43
N ALA A 123 12.68 -21.55 -2.61
CA ALA A 123 11.52 -21.87 -1.77
C ALA A 123 11.26 -20.75 -0.75
N ILE A 124 12.32 -20.26 -0.09
CA ILE A 124 12.24 -19.08 0.78
C ILE A 124 11.77 -17.87 -0.02
N GLY A 125 12.33 -17.63 -1.20
CA GLY A 125 11.95 -16.53 -2.09
C GLY A 125 10.46 -16.55 -2.47
N VAL A 126 9.92 -17.72 -2.81
CA VAL A 126 8.49 -17.92 -3.12
C VAL A 126 7.63 -17.63 -1.87
N LEU A 127 8.01 -18.16 -0.71
CA LEU A 127 7.31 -17.91 0.55
C LEU A 127 7.31 -16.40 0.90
N GLN A 128 8.45 -15.72 0.76
CA GLN A 128 8.57 -14.29 1.04
C GLN A 128 7.82 -13.43 0.01
N LEU A 129 7.83 -13.82 -1.27
CA LEU A 129 7.05 -13.16 -2.31
C LEU A 129 5.55 -13.29 -2.03
N ALA A 130 5.10 -14.45 -1.54
CA ALA A 130 3.71 -14.65 -1.13
C ALA A 130 3.34 -13.78 0.07
N LEU A 131 4.18 -13.68 1.09
CA LEU A 131 3.95 -12.77 2.22
C LEU A 131 3.92 -11.31 1.78
N LEU A 132 4.83 -10.90 0.90
CA LEU A 132 4.87 -9.56 0.32
C LEU A 132 3.57 -9.26 -0.45
N HIS A 133 3.12 -10.21 -1.27
CA HIS A 133 1.87 -10.12 -1.98
C HIS A 133 0.69 -9.97 -1.02
N VAL A 134 0.57 -10.83 0.00
CA VAL A 134 -0.51 -10.74 1.00
C VAL A 134 -0.49 -9.37 1.69
N ARG A 135 0.69 -8.86 2.06
CA ARG A 135 0.85 -7.54 2.68
C ARG A 135 0.39 -6.40 1.76
N LEU A 136 0.83 -6.39 0.50
CA LEU A 136 0.49 -5.34 -0.47
C LEU A 136 -1.00 -5.39 -0.84
N PHE A 137 -1.50 -6.59 -1.12
CA PHE A 137 -2.86 -6.82 -1.59
C PHE A 137 -3.91 -6.53 -0.50
N THR A 138 -3.64 -6.91 0.75
CA THR A 138 -4.53 -6.59 1.88
C THR A 138 -4.69 -5.08 2.03
N LYS A 139 -3.59 -4.31 1.97
CA LYS A 139 -3.66 -2.83 2.00
C LYS A 139 -4.45 -2.25 0.83
N ALA A 140 -4.31 -2.80 -0.37
CA ALA A 140 -5.05 -2.34 -1.54
C ALA A 140 -6.56 -2.62 -1.44
N SER A 141 -6.93 -3.78 -0.88
CA SER A 141 -8.33 -4.23 -0.76
C SER A 141 -9.15 -3.45 0.26
N GLN A 142 -8.50 -2.83 1.26
CA GLN A 142 -9.19 -2.09 2.33
C GLN A 142 -9.73 -0.71 1.90
N ARG A 143 -9.39 -0.21 0.72
CA ARG A 143 -9.82 1.13 0.26
C ARG A 143 -11.32 1.18 -0.11
N TYR A 144 -11.85 0.14 -0.75
CA TYR A 144 -13.27 0.02 -1.10
C TYR A 144 -13.75 -1.39 -0.81
N VAL A 145 -14.41 -1.55 0.34
CA VAL A 145 -14.87 -2.85 0.82
C VAL A 145 -16.32 -3.08 0.40
N THR A 146 -16.51 -3.89 -0.63
CA THR A 146 -17.82 -4.43 -1.04
C THR A 146 -17.80 -5.96 -0.92
N THR A 147 -18.97 -6.60 -0.92
CA THR A 147 -19.08 -8.07 -0.93
C THR A 147 -18.32 -8.66 -2.13
N PHE A 148 -18.44 -8.01 -3.29
CA PHE A 148 -17.74 -8.42 -4.51
C PHE A 148 -16.21 -8.39 -4.36
N THR A 149 -15.64 -7.27 -3.89
CA THR A 149 -14.19 -7.16 -3.66
C THR A 149 -13.70 -8.12 -2.57
N ARG A 150 -14.52 -8.40 -1.55
CA ARG A 150 -14.20 -9.37 -0.50
C ARG A 150 -14.11 -10.79 -1.06
N VAL A 151 -15.06 -11.21 -1.90
CA VAL A 151 -15.04 -12.54 -2.54
C VAL A 151 -13.81 -12.69 -3.44
N ILE A 152 -13.52 -11.70 -4.29
CA ILE A 152 -12.32 -11.73 -5.16
C ILE A 152 -11.04 -11.80 -4.34
N THR A 153 -10.95 -11.04 -3.25
CA THR A 153 -9.79 -11.07 -2.35
C THR A 153 -9.55 -12.47 -1.80
N ILE A 154 -10.59 -13.12 -1.27
CA ILE A 154 -10.51 -14.47 -0.70
C ILE A 154 -10.11 -15.48 -1.78
N LEU A 155 -10.76 -15.46 -2.94
CA LEU A 155 -10.42 -16.36 -4.05
C LEU A 155 -8.96 -16.20 -4.48
N THR A 156 -8.49 -14.96 -4.64
CA THR A 156 -7.10 -14.67 -5.01
C THR A 156 -6.12 -15.20 -3.98
N GLN A 157 -6.42 -15.05 -2.68
CA GLN A 157 -5.60 -15.60 -1.60
C GLN A 157 -5.57 -17.14 -1.60
N VAL A 158 -6.70 -17.79 -1.88
CA VAL A 158 -6.77 -19.25 -2.01
C VAL A 158 -5.95 -19.75 -3.20
N PHE A 159 -6.05 -19.09 -4.35
CA PHE A 159 -5.25 -19.45 -5.53
C PHE A 159 -3.76 -19.22 -5.31
N LEU A 160 -3.39 -18.13 -4.65
CA LEU A 160 -2.01 -17.88 -4.25
C LEU A 160 -1.51 -18.96 -3.29
N ALA A 161 -2.30 -19.35 -2.27
CA ALA A 161 -1.91 -20.38 -1.32
C ALA A 161 -1.71 -21.73 -2.02
N GLY A 162 -2.60 -22.10 -2.94
CA GLY A 162 -2.45 -23.31 -3.77
C GLY A 162 -1.21 -23.26 -4.66
N LEU A 163 -0.95 -22.12 -5.31
CA LEU A 163 0.24 -21.91 -6.15
C LEU A 163 1.54 -22.05 -5.34
N VAL A 164 1.60 -21.40 -4.18
CA VAL A 164 2.75 -21.49 -3.26
C VAL A 164 2.94 -22.92 -2.78
N GLY A 165 1.87 -23.61 -2.40
CA GLY A 165 1.93 -25.01 -1.97
C GLY A 165 2.52 -25.92 -3.04
N LEU A 166 2.07 -25.79 -4.29
CA LEU A 166 2.63 -26.53 -5.44
C LEU A 166 4.09 -26.16 -5.69
N LEU A 167 4.43 -24.87 -5.77
CA LEU A 167 5.82 -24.47 -6.03
C LEU A 167 6.78 -24.93 -4.92
N VAL A 168 6.40 -24.77 -3.65
CA VAL A 168 7.21 -25.25 -2.51
C VAL A 168 7.34 -26.77 -2.55
N PHE A 169 6.27 -27.50 -2.88
CA PHE A 169 6.34 -28.97 -3.03
C PHE A 169 7.33 -29.39 -4.13
N PHE A 170 7.24 -28.79 -5.32
CA PHE A 170 8.19 -29.03 -6.41
C PHE A 170 9.63 -28.70 -6.00
N LEU A 171 9.85 -27.54 -5.38
CA LEU A 171 11.18 -27.11 -4.94
C LEU A 171 11.75 -28.01 -3.84
N THR A 172 10.89 -28.63 -3.02
CA THR A 172 11.31 -29.58 -1.99
C THR A 172 11.74 -30.91 -2.61
N PHE A 173 10.99 -31.42 -3.59
CA PHE A 173 11.18 -32.76 -4.16
C PHE A 173 11.38 -32.80 -5.69
N PRO A 174 12.27 -31.98 -6.28
CA PRO A 174 12.31 -31.74 -7.72
C PRO A 174 12.63 -32.99 -8.56
N ARG A 175 13.34 -33.97 -7.97
CA ARG A 175 13.75 -35.22 -8.63
C ARG A 175 13.09 -36.47 -8.03
N SER A 176 12.33 -36.34 -6.94
CA SER A 176 11.73 -37.50 -6.27
C SER A 176 10.44 -37.97 -6.94
N PHE A 177 9.81 -37.11 -7.73
CA PHE A 177 8.57 -37.39 -8.45
C PHE A 177 8.71 -37.03 -9.92
N GLU A 178 8.07 -37.83 -10.77
CA GLU A 178 7.86 -37.46 -12.18
C GLU A 178 6.65 -36.52 -12.25
N TYR A 179 6.93 -35.23 -12.46
CA TYR A 179 5.89 -34.21 -12.58
C TYR A 179 5.27 -34.26 -13.98
N ALA A 180 4.06 -34.81 -14.08
CA ALA A 180 3.30 -34.84 -15.33
C ALA A 180 3.04 -33.41 -15.86
N ASP A 181 2.83 -33.28 -17.17
CA ASP A 181 2.52 -31.99 -17.81
C ASP A 181 1.30 -31.30 -17.18
N LEU A 182 0.32 -32.08 -16.71
CA LEU A 182 -0.85 -31.57 -15.98
C LEU A 182 -0.47 -30.77 -14.73
N TYR A 183 0.58 -31.17 -14.01
CA TYR A 183 1.06 -30.46 -12.83
C TYR A 183 1.45 -29.01 -13.19
N TRP A 184 2.30 -28.86 -14.21
CA TRP A 184 2.76 -27.55 -14.68
C TRP A 184 1.62 -26.72 -15.26
N ARG A 185 0.64 -27.34 -15.94
CA ARG A 185 -0.56 -26.65 -16.39
C ARG A 185 -1.36 -26.07 -15.23
N ILE A 186 -1.51 -26.81 -14.12
CA ILE A 186 -2.20 -26.33 -12.92
C ILE A 186 -1.42 -25.17 -12.28
N VAL A 187 -0.10 -25.31 -12.14
CA VAL A 187 0.78 -24.25 -11.60
C VAL A 187 0.65 -22.97 -12.44
N VAL A 188 0.75 -23.08 -13.77
CA VAL A 188 0.63 -21.93 -14.68
C VAL A 188 -0.79 -21.33 -14.62
N ALA A 189 -1.83 -22.15 -14.62
CA ALA A 189 -3.21 -21.67 -14.52
C ALA A 189 -3.45 -20.89 -13.22
N LEU A 190 -2.98 -21.40 -12.08
CA LEU A 190 -3.06 -20.71 -10.79
C LEU A 190 -2.23 -19.43 -10.76
N ALA A 191 -1.05 -19.43 -11.38
CA ALA A 191 -0.22 -18.23 -11.51
C ALA A 191 -0.93 -17.12 -12.30
N ILE A 192 -1.52 -17.46 -13.45
CA ILE A 192 -2.30 -16.51 -14.25
C ILE A 192 -3.52 -16.02 -13.47
N LEU A 193 -4.28 -16.93 -12.85
CA LEU A 193 -5.48 -16.56 -12.10
C LEU A 193 -5.16 -15.64 -10.90
N THR A 194 -4.03 -15.87 -10.23
CA THR A 194 -3.52 -15.01 -9.17
C THR A 194 -3.07 -13.65 -9.72
N ALA A 195 -2.37 -13.62 -10.86
CA ALA A 195 -1.97 -12.38 -11.53
C ALA A 195 -3.19 -11.55 -12.01
N VAL A 196 -4.25 -12.20 -12.47
CA VAL A 196 -5.50 -11.52 -12.83
C VAL A 196 -6.21 -11.00 -11.57
N GLY A 197 -6.33 -11.81 -10.52
CA GLY A 197 -6.95 -11.38 -9.26
C GLY A 197 -6.23 -10.19 -8.61
N THR A 198 -4.91 -10.15 -8.69
CA THR A 198 -4.08 -9.03 -8.17
C THR A 198 -4.26 -7.74 -8.93
N THR A 199 -4.37 -7.80 -10.26
CA THR A 199 -4.51 -6.62 -11.11
C THR A 199 -5.93 -6.03 -11.10
N LEU A 200 -6.94 -6.86 -10.81
CA LEU A 200 -8.33 -6.44 -10.81
C LEU A 200 -8.65 -5.42 -9.70
N ILE A 201 -8.16 -5.63 -8.47
CA ILE A 201 -8.47 -4.75 -7.34
C ILE A 201 -7.95 -3.30 -7.54
N PRO A 202 -6.69 -3.06 -7.92
CA PRO A 202 -6.21 -1.72 -8.23
C PRO A 202 -7.02 -1.03 -9.34
N LEU A 203 -7.46 -1.78 -10.35
CA LEU A 203 -8.20 -1.25 -11.49
C LEU A 203 -9.64 -0.88 -11.11
N LEU A 204 -10.32 -1.73 -10.33
CA LEU A 204 -11.62 -1.41 -9.73
C LEU A 204 -11.49 -0.18 -8.82
N ASN A 205 -10.45 -0.12 -8.01
CA ASN A 205 -10.18 1.01 -7.13
C ASN A 205 -9.94 2.30 -7.91
N ALA A 206 -9.21 2.25 -9.03
CA ALA A 206 -9.00 3.40 -9.91
C ALA A 206 -10.30 3.85 -10.60
N LEU A 207 -11.15 2.89 -11.00
CA LEU A 207 -12.43 3.18 -11.68
C LEU A 207 -13.49 3.75 -10.72
N PHE A 208 -13.50 3.27 -9.47
CA PHE A 208 -14.47 3.67 -8.45
C PHE A 208 -13.94 4.69 -7.44
N ALA A 209 -12.69 5.14 -7.58
CA ALA A 209 -12.16 6.21 -6.74
C ALA A 209 -13.02 7.49 -6.94
N PRO A 210 -13.65 8.02 -5.87
CA PRO A 210 -14.27 9.33 -5.88
C PRO A 210 -13.22 10.30 -6.41
N LYS A 211 -13.54 10.99 -7.50
CA LYS A 211 -12.72 12.09 -7.99
C LYS A 211 -12.45 12.96 -6.77
N LYS A 212 -11.18 13.07 -6.34
CA LYS A 212 -10.79 13.96 -5.26
C LYS A 212 -11.53 15.27 -5.53
N PRO A 213 -12.31 15.81 -4.58
CA PRO A 213 -12.92 17.11 -4.75
C PRO A 213 -11.78 17.99 -5.23
N LYS A 214 -11.87 18.45 -6.48
CA LYS A 214 -10.90 19.40 -7.01
C LYS A 214 -10.87 20.47 -5.92
N PRO A 215 -9.72 20.71 -5.24
CA PRO A 215 -9.69 21.67 -4.15
C PRO A 215 -10.41 22.87 -4.71
N ALA A 216 -11.54 23.23 -4.09
CA ALA A 216 -12.28 24.39 -4.50
C ALA A 216 -11.20 25.46 -4.51
N ARG A 217 -10.83 25.90 -5.72
CA ARG A 217 -9.89 27.01 -5.90
C ARG A 217 -10.37 28.01 -4.86
N PRO A 218 -9.54 28.41 -3.88
CA PRO A 218 -10.04 29.10 -2.70
C PRO A 218 -11.01 30.14 -3.19
N VAL A 219 -12.31 29.84 -3.04
CA VAL A 219 -13.31 30.88 -3.04
C VAL A 219 -12.92 31.48 -1.73
N SER A 220 -12.12 32.54 -1.83
CA SER A 220 -11.61 33.26 -0.69
C SER A 220 -12.73 33.25 0.33
N ALA A 221 -12.44 32.86 1.57
CA ALA A 221 -13.34 33.12 2.69
C ALA A 221 -13.48 34.64 2.94
N ALA A 222 -13.52 35.45 1.86
CA ALA A 222 -14.00 36.81 1.73
C ALA A 222 -15.47 36.84 1.26
N ALA A 223 -16.13 35.68 1.12
CA ALA A 223 -17.59 35.60 1.29
C ALA A 223 -17.99 35.42 2.77
N GLN A 224 -17.02 35.42 3.70
CA GLN A 224 -17.24 35.84 5.08
C GLN A 224 -16.91 37.35 5.13
N LEU A 225 -17.96 38.17 5.09
CA LEU A 225 -17.94 39.62 5.34
C LEU A 225 -16.84 40.36 4.55
N ALA A 226 -16.94 40.38 3.22
CA ALA A 226 -16.32 41.49 2.50
C ALA A 226 -16.87 42.79 3.12
N PRO A 227 -16.01 43.70 3.62
CA PRO A 227 -16.48 44.96 4.19
C PRO A 227 -17.34 45.67 3.16
N TRP A 228 -18.51 46.12 3.58
CA TRP A 228 -19.47 46.78 2.69
C TRP A 228 -18.77 47.92 1.94
N PRO A 229 -18.89 48.01 0.60
CA PRO A 229 -18.17 49.02 -0.17
C PRO A 229 -18.48 50.42 0.35
N MET A 230 -17.46 51.28 0.37
CA MET A 230 -17.58 52.69 0.75
C MET A 230 -17.34 53.57 -0.47
N PHE A 231 -17.79 54.83 -0.40
CA PHE A 231 -17.41 55.85 -1.35
C PHE A 231 -15.89 56.07 -1.34
N ALA A 232 -15.39 56.81 -2.33
CA ALA A 232 -13.96 57.15 -2.43
C ALA A 232 -13.42 57.95 -1.21
N ASP A 233 -14.31 58.46 -0.37
CA ASP A 233 -13.99 59.12 0.90
C ASP A 233 -13.53 58.14 2.00
N GLY A 234 -13.76 56.84 1.82
CA GLY A 234 -13.36 55.78 2.76
C GLY A 234 -14.11 55.79 4.09
N VAL A 235 -15.18 56.58 4.22
CA VAL A 235 -15.96 56.74 5.46
C VAL A 235 -17.45 56.49 5.22
N THR A 236 -17.97 56.87 4.05
CA THR A 236 -19.40 56.75 3.76
C THR A 236 -19.68 55.40 3.09
N PRO A 237 -20.53 54.53 3.66
CA PRO A 237 -20.92 53.27 3.02
C PRO A 237 -21.81 53.52 1.80
N LEU A 238 -21.69 52.68 0.77
CA LEU A 238 -22.58 52.73 -0.39
C LEU A 238 -24.02 52.42 0.03
N PRO A 239 -25.04 53.10 -0.54
CA PRO A 239 -26.42 52.70 -0.38
C PRO A 239 -26.64 51.26 -0.84
N ALA A 240 -27.50 50.52 -0.15
CA ALA A 240 -27.93 49.20 -0.60
C ALA A 240 -29.12 49.34 -1.57
N LEU A 241 -29.07 48.62 -2.70
CA LEU A 241 -30.24 48.35 -3.51
C LEU A 241 -31.18 47.38 -2.77
N HIS A 242 -32.41 47.28 -3.28
CA HIS A 242 -33.44 46.42 -2.72
C HIS A 242 -33.07 44.92 -2.71
N ASP A 243 -32.18 44.49 -3.61
CA ASP A 243 -31.64 43.13 -3.66
C ASP A 243 -30.50 42.89 -2.67
N GLY A 244 -30.16 43.88 -1.84
CA GLY A 244 -29.05 43.82 -0.89
C GLY A 244 -27.68 43.94 -1.55
N SER A 245 -27.60 44.35 -2.82
CA SER A 245 -26.35 44.67 -3.49
C SER A 245 -25.96 46.16 -3.30
N PRO A 246 -24.67 46.51 -3.30
CA PRO A 246 -24.22 47.90 -3.17
C PRO A 246 -24.51 48.71 -4.45
N ASP A 247 -24.97 49.95 -4.28
CA ASP A 247 -25.25 50.89 -5.38
C ASP A 247 -23.96 51.45 -5.98
N TRP A 248 -23.39 50.69 -6.91
CA TRP A 248 -22.20 51.10 -7.65
C TRP A 248 -22.44 52.33 -8.52
N ASN A 249 -23.67 52.61 -8.93
CA ASN A 249 -23.96 53.81 -9.71
C ASN A 249 -23.79 55.06 -8.83
N ALA A 250 -24.23 55.00 -7.57
CA ALA A 250 -23.98 56.05 -6.59
C ALA A 250 -22.48 56.32 -6.40
N TYR A 251 -21.62 55.30 -6.40
CA TYR A 251 -20.16 55.49 -6.28
C TYR A 251 -19.58 56.41 -7.35
N TYR A 252 -20.08 56.33 -8.59
CA TYR A 252 -19.61 57.16 -9.70
C TYR A 252 -20.28 58.53 -9.76
N THR A 253 -21.57 58.62 -9.39
CA THR A 253 -22.36 59.85 -9.52
C THR A 253 -22.38 60.71 -8.27
N GLY A 254 -22.02 60.15 -7.11
CA GLY A 254 -22.14 60.79 -5.79
C GLY A 254 -23.59 60.91 -5.30
N VAL A 255 -24.58 60.42 -6.05
CA VAL A 255 -26.00 60.54 -5.73
C VAL A 255 -26.62 59.13 -5.72
N PRO A 256 -27.33 58.74 -4.64
CA PRO A 256 -28.05 57.46 -4.60
C PRO A 256 -29.00 57.32 -5.79
N THR A 257 -29.02 56.14 -6.40
CA THR A 257 -29.98 55.87 -7.46
C THR A 257 -31.39 55.96 -6.86
N PRO A 258 -32.29 56.80 -7.42
CA PRO A 258 -33.64 56.93 -6.89
C PRO A 258 -34.31 55.57 -6.93
N GLN A 259 -34.58 55.00 -5.76
CA GLN A 259 -35.39 53.79 -5.68
C GLN A 259 -36.79 54.19 -6.14
N LEU A 260 -37.27 53.55 -7.20
CA LEU A 260 -38.65 53.68 -7.61
C LEU A 260 -39.51 53.24 -6.42
N GLU A 261 -40.08 54.22 -5.74
CA GLU A 261 -40.96 54.07 -4.59
C GLU A 261 -42.24 53.38 -5.10
N TRP A 262 -42.21 52.04 -5.11
CA TRP A 262 -43.42 51.25 -5.21
C TRP A 262 -44.20 51.49 -3.93
N ASN A 263 -45.24 52.32 -4.07
CA ASN A 263 -46.20 52.68 -3.04
C ASN A 263 -46.71 51.40 -2.33
N TYR A 264 -46.13 51.07 -1.18
CA TYR A 264 -46.56 49.96 -0.33
C TYR A 264 -46.96 50.51 1.04
N ASP A 265 -48.20 50.22 1.40
CA ASP A 265 -48.96 50.68 2.56
C ASP A 265 -48.25 50.33 3.89
N PRO A 266 -48.03 51.27 4.84
CA PRO A 266 -47.27 50.98 6.03
C PRO A 266 -48.17 50.53 7.17
N GLN A 267 -48.18 49.22 7.47
CA GLN A 267 -48.41 48.76 8.84
C GLN A 267 -47.57 47.53 9.21
N THR A 268 -46.85 47.72 10.33
CA THR A 268 -46.46 46.72 11.35
C THR A 268 -45.13 45.94 11.24
N HIS A 269 -44.21 46.42 12.08
CA HIS A 269 -43.40 45.69 13.07
C HIS A 269 -41.88 45.53 12.86
N VAL A 270 -41.19 46.36 13.63
CA VAL A 270 -39.81 46.25 14.13
C VAL A 270 -39.70 45.03 15.06
N GLY A 271 -38.69 44.17 14.87
CA GLY A 271 -38.40 43.06 15.77
C GLY A 271 -36.94 42.61 15.66
N ALA A 272 -36.14 42.91 16.69
CA ALA A 272 -34.78 42.42 16.86
C ALA A 272 -34.74 40.88 17.09
N PRO A 273 -33.65 40.17 16.74
CA PRO A 273 -33.57 38.73 16.96
C PRO A 273 -33.20 38.41 18.41
N GLN A 274 -34.18 37.89 19.16
CA GLN A 274 -33.99 37.32 20.50
C GLN A 274 -33.96 35.78 20.40
N ALA A 275 -32.92 35.17 20.98
CA ALA A 275 -32.73 33.74 21.03
C ALA A 275 -33.70 33.06 22.01
N ALA A 276 -34.23 31.88 21.64
CA ALA A 276 -34.22 30.64 22.46
C ALA A 276 -35.25 29.58 21.98
N MET A 277 -34.83 28.32 22.13
CA MET A 277 -35.61 27.12 22.46
C MET A 277 -36.43 26.36 21.39
N ALA A 278 -35.94 25.15 21.09
CA ALA A 278 -36.76 23.93 20.89
C ALA A 278 -37.50 23.56 22.21
N PRO A 279 -38.49 22.63 22.27
CA PRO A 279 -38.77 21.51 21.36
C PRO A 279 -40.27 21.16 21.17
N SER A 280 -40.49 19.97 20.58
CA SER A 280 -41.60 19.00 20.75
C SER A 280 -42.59 18.81 19.58
N ALA A 281 -42.61 17.55 19.11
CA ALA A 281 -43.48 16.98 18.10
C ALA A 281 -44.85 16.58 18.67
N PRO A 282 -45.89 16.49 17.82
CA PRO A 282 -46.89 15.42 17.97
C PRO A 282 -47.40 14.91 16.57
N PRO A 283 -48.43 14.06 16.46
CA PRO A 283 -48.30 12.68 16.00
C PRO A 283 -49.03 12.41 14.66
N GLY A 284 -48.75 11.25 14.05
CA GLY A 284 -49.37 10.83 12.78
C GLY A 284 -50.86 10.48 12.88
N PRO A 285 -51.63 10.63 11.79
CA PRO A 285 -53.00 10.13 11.70
C PRO A 285 -53.12 8.75 11.02
N PRO A 286 -54.19 7.99 11.33
CA PRO A 286 -54.38 6.59 10.97
C PRO A 286 -55.06 6.35 9.61
N VAL A 287 -54.98 5.08 9.23
CA VAL A 287 -55.43 4.44 7.99
C VAL A 287 -56.95 4.20 7.98
N HIS A 288 -57.61 4.49 6.86
CA HIS A 288 -58.81 3.83 6.36
C HIS A 288 -58.92 4.08 4.86
N VAL A 289 -59.14 3.06 4.02
CA VAL A 289 -60.21 2.94 3.00
C VAL A 289 -60.25 1.49 2.47
N THR A 290 -61.49 1.08 2.22
CA THR A 290 -62.16 -0.18 1.90
C THR A 290 -61.86 -0.83 0.52
N GLU A 291 -62.20 -2.12 0.41
CA GLU A 291 -62.36 -2.98 -0.78
C GLU A 291 -63.09 -2.35 -1.99
N GLN A 292 -62.71 -2.72 -3.23
CA GLN A 292 -63.64 -3.26 -4.24
C GLN A 292 -62.95 -3.91 -5.47
N SER A 293 -63.58 -4.99 -5.96
CA SER A 293 -63.28 -5.91 -7.07
C SER A 293 -63.03 -5.33 -8.47
N GLY A 294 -62.40 -6.15 -9.34
CA GLY A 294 -62.66 -6.15 -10.78
C GLY A 294 -61.51 -6.66 -11.65
N ALA A 295 -61.76 -7.74 -12.40
CA ALA A 295 -60.83 -8.38 -13.35
C ALA A 295 -60.63 -7.58 -14.64
N ASP A 296 -59.44 -7.61 -15.25
CA ASP A 296 -59.20 -7.96 -16.67
C ASP A 296 -57.72 -7.77 -17.12
N ALA A 297 -57.25 -8.75 -17.89
CA ALA A 297 -56.12 -8.85 -18.84
C ALA A 297 -54.81 -8.01 -18.69
N PRO A 298 -53.60 -8.64 -18.78
CA PRO A 298 -52.36 -7.90 -18.97
C PRO A 298 -52.14 -7.48 -20.44
N VAL A 299 -52.22 -6.18 -20.69
CA VAL A 299 -51.77 -5.49 -21.91
C VAL A 299 -50.24 -5.34 -21.87
N GLN A 300 -49.55 -5.64 -22.98
CA GLN A 300 -48.10 -5.46 -23.14
C GLN A 300 -47.70 -3.98 -23.03
N PRO A 301 -46.63 -3.61 -22.30
CA PRO A 301 -46.09 -2.26 -22.34
C PRO A 301 -45.25 -2.04 -23.61
N THR A 302 -45.69 -1.10 -24.44
CA THR A 302 -44.90 -0.50 -25.52
C THR A 302 -43.75 0.33 -24.94
N THR A 303 -42.53 0.04 -25.38
CA THR A 303 -41.30 0.76 -25.07
C THR A 303 -41.35 2.20 -25.61
N PRO A 304 -41.08 3.25 -24.81
CA PRO A 304 -40.89 4.60 -25.32
C PRO A 304 -39.57 4.70 -26.12
N ALA A 305 -39.64 5.23 -27.34
CA ALA A 305 -38.48 5.56 -28.15
C ALA A 305 -37.70 6.73 -27.52
N PHE A 306 -36.40 6.52 -27.27
CA PHE A 306 -35.49 7.58 -26.82
C PHE A 306 -35.20 8.58 -27.98
N PRO A 307 -35.14 9.89 -27.71
CA PRO A 307 -34.68 10.87 -28.70
C PRO A 307 -33.17 10.71 -28.99
N PRO A 308 -32.72 11.03 -30.22
CA PRO A 308 -31.32 10.91 -30.61
C PRO A 308 -30.41 11.87 -29.82
N ALA A 309 -29.24 11.36 -29.43
CA ALA A 309 -28.24 12.11 -28.67
C ALA A 309 -27.64 13.28 -29.50
N PRO A 310 -27.37 14.44 -28.87
CA PRO A 310 -26.73 15.57 -29.53
C PRO A 310 -25.26 15.28 -29.92
N PRO A 311 -24.76 15.89 -31.00
CA PRO A 311 -23.41 15.66 -31.51
C PRO A 311 -22.33 16.13 -30.52
N ALA A 312 -21.25 15.34 -30.45
CA ALA A 312 -20.12 15.58 -29.55
C ALA A 312 -19.36 16.87 -29.92
N PRO A 313 -18.89 17.64 -28.92
CA PRO A 313 -18.08 18.83 -29.15
C PRO A 313 -16.67 18.50 -29.69
N PRO A 314 -16.06 19.41 -30.47
CA PRO A 314 -14.75 19.20 -31.08
C PRO A 314 -13.62 19.09 -30.04
N ALA A 315 -12.66 18.22 -30.35
CA ALA A 315 -11.52 17.93 -29.49
C ALA A 315 -10.61 19.16 -29.30
N PRO A 316 -10.07 19.39 -28.08
CA PRO A 316 -9.17 20.50 -27.82
C PRO A 316 -7.80 20.31 -28.50
N PRO A 317 -7.11 21.41 -28.86
CA PRO A 317 -5.82 21.38 -29.53
C PRO A 317 -4.70 20.82 -28.63
N VAL A 318 -3.81 20.06 -29.26
CA VAL A 318 -2.66 19.39 -28.63
C VAL A 318 -1.63 20.45 -28.20
N PRO A 319 -1.15 20.44 -26.94
CA PRO A 319 -0.12 21.38 -26.49
C PRO A 319 1.26 21.06 -27.09
N PRO A 320 2.11 22.09 -27.28
CA PRO A 320 3.43 21.93 -27.89
C PRO A 320 4.40 21.14 -27.01
N VAL A 321 5.18 20.28 -27.65
CA VAL A 321 6.21 19.41 -27.05
C VAL A 321 7.34 20.27 -26.48
N SER A 322 7.64 20.13 -25.19
CA SER A 322 8.79 20.78 -24.58
C SER A 322 10.11 20.15 -25.05
N PRO A 323 11.16 20.94 -25.34
CA PRO A 323 12.46 20.40 -25.75
C PRO A 323 13.15 19.64 -24.61
N ALA A 324 13.85 18.56 -24.98
CA ALA A 324 14.53 17.65 -24.06
C ALA A 324 15.70 18.35 -23.32
N PRO A 325 15.94 18.02 -22.04
CA PRO A 325 17.11 18.52 -21.30
C PRO A 325 18.43 18.02 -21.89
N PRO A 326 19.51 18.83 -21.84
CA PRO A 326 20.83 18.42 -22.30
C PRO A 326 21.43 17.30 -21.42
N ALA A 327 22.12 16.37 -22.08
CA ALA A 327 22.75 15.21 -21.46
C ALA A 327 23.87 15.62 -20.48
N PRO A 328 24.05 14.89 -19.36
CA PRO A 328 25.14 15.14 -18.42
C PRO A 328 26.51 14.77 -19.02
N PRO A 329 27.59 15.46 -18.61
CA PRO A 329 28.94 15.21 -19.12
C PRO A 329 29.48 13.86 -18.63
N ALA A 330 30.28 13.23 -19.49
CA ALA A 330 30.91 11.94 -19.25
C ALA A 330 31.96 12.00 -18.11
N PRO A 331 32.10 10.94 -17.30
CA PRO A 331 33.08 10.88 -16.23
C PRO A 331 34.51 10.79 -16.78
N SER A 332 35.40 11.63 -16.23
CA SER A 332 36.83 11.65 -16.52
C SER A 332 37.51 10.35 -16.10
N ALA A 333 38.35 9.81 -16.98
CA ALA A 333 39.16 8.62 -16.73
C ALA A 333 40.21 8.86 -15.61
N PRO A 334 40.52 7.85 -14.78
CA PRO A 334 41.53 7.96 -13.75
C PRO A 334 42.94 7.93 -14.36
N SER A 335 43.76 8.90 -13.96
CA SER A 335 45.20 8.96 -14.24
C SER A 335 45.92 7.81 -13.55
N THR A 336 46.58 6.94 -14.31
CA THR A 336 47.54 5.96 -13.82
C THR A 336 48.84 6.68 -13.50
N ASP A 337 49.11 6.92 -12.22
CA ASP A 337 50.44 7.30 -11.73
C ASP A 337 51.27 6.03 -11.51
N ASP A 338 52.35 5.95 -12.27
CA ASP A 338 53.29 4.85 -12.36
C ASP A 338 54.40 5.11 -11.33
N THR A 339 54.53 4.28 -10.29
CA THR A 339 55.66 4.34 -9.36
C THR A 339 56.21 2.94 -9.16
N ALA A 340 57.23 2.61 -9.97
CA ALA A 340 58.03 1.42 -9.84
C ALA A 340 58.99 1.51 -8.63
N PRO A 341 59.14 0.47 -7.80
CA PRO A 341 60.17 0.41 -6.78
C PRO A 341 61.49 -0.17 -7.33
N GLU A 342 62.58 0.52 -6.98
CA GLU A 342 63.98 0.16 -7.24
C GLU A 342 64.42 -1.11 -6.47
N PRO A 343 65.24 -2.01 -7.06
CA PRO A 343 65.71 -3.21 -6.38
C PRO A 343 66.95 -2.93 -5.49
N PRO A 344 67.07 -3.57 -4.32
CA PRO A 344 68.22 -3.39 -3.43
C PRO A 344 69.46 -4.11 -3.93
N ARG A 345 70.62 -3.47 -3.76
CA ARG A 345 71.97 -4.08 -3.81
C ARG A 345 72.32 -4.70 -2.47
#